data_AF-A0A0J6KFM7-F1
#
_entry.id   AF-A0A0J6KFM7-F1
#
_cell.length_a   1.000
_cell.length_b   1.000
_cell.length_c   1.000
_cell.angle_alpha   90.00
_cell.angle_beta   90.00
_cell.angle_gamma   90.00
#
_symmetry.space_group_name_H-M   'P 1'
#
loop_
_entity.id
_entity.type
_entity.pdbx_description
1 polymer ?
#
loop_
_entity_poly.entity_id
_entity_poly.type
_entity_poly.pdbx_seq_one_letter_code
_entity_poly.pdbx_strand_id
1 'polypeptide(L)'
;MSLTVPDRISIIRRGIEDAQKDPFDLFGARMMIHEAFNSWGVDTTWVAGFLLPVKAPITSTHLDTLDMITILLDHSPEFWSAKPAQMCEMVRLIAG
;
A
#
# COMPACT_ATOMS: atom_id res chain seq x y z
N MET A 1 -15.65 -9.58 -11.61
CA MET A 1 -14.81 -10.24 -10.59
C MET A 1 -14.30 -9.19 -9.64
N SER A 2 -14.42 -9.40 -8.34
CA SER A 2 -13.69 -8.62 -7.34
C SER A 2 -12.22 -9.00 -7.41
N LEU A 3 -11.31 -8.02 -7.36
CA LEU A 3 -9.87 -8.29 -7.28
C LEU A 3 -9.56 -9.05 -5.98
N THR A 4 -8.74 -10.10 -6.07
CA THR A 4 -8.21 -10.82 -4.91
C THR A 4 -7.14 -9.98 -4.22
N VAL A 5 -6.72 -10.36 -3.00
CA VAL A 5 -5.62 -9.69 -2.30
C VAL A 5 -4.32 -9.74 -3.12
N PRO A 6 -3.88 -10.90 -3.67
CA PRO A 6 -2.71 -10.95 -4.53
C PRO A 6 -2.79 -10.04 -5.76
N ASP A 7 -3.96 -9.96 -6.42
CA ASP A 7 -4.13 -9.08 -7.59
C ASP A 7 -3.90 -7.61 -7.23
N ARG A 8 -4.44 -7.18 -6.08
CA ARG A 8 -4.31 -5.80 -5.59
C ARG A 8 -2.86 -5.47 -5.25
N ILE A 9 -2.18 -6.37 -4.55
CA ILE A 9 -0.75 -6.20 -4.24
C ILE A 9 0.09 -6.12 -5.51
N SER A 10 -0.23 -6.94 -6.53
CA SER A 10 0.46 -6.85 -7.82
C SER A 10 0.25 -5.51 -8.53
N ILE A 11 -0.95 -4.94 -8.46
CA ILE A 11 -1.25 -3.62 -9.04
C ILE A 11 -0.45 -2.53 -8.33
N ILE A 12 -0.44 -2.54 -6.99
CA ILE A 12 0.28 -1.56 -6.18
C ILE A 12 1.78 -1.66 -6.43
N ARG A 13 2.33 -2.89 -6.44
CA ARG A 13 3.75 -3.13 -6.71
C ARG A 13 4.17 -2.51 -8.04
N ARG A 14 3.40 -2.78 -9.10
CA ARG A 14 3.65 -2.21 -10.42
C ARG A 14 3.62 -0.68 -10.41
N GLY A 15 2.68 -0.08 -9.69
CA GLY A 15 2.63 1.37 -9.50
C GLY A 15 3.88 1.94 -8.83
N ILE A 16 4.41 1.27 -7.80
CA ILE A 16 5.65 1.67 -7.11
C ILE A 16 6.86 1.50 -8.05
N GLU A 17 6.97 0.37 -8.76
CA GLU A 17 8.05 0.09 -9.71
C GLU A 17 8.06 1.08 -10.89
N ASP A 18 6.88 1.46 -11.40
CA ASP A 18 6.79 2.45 -12.47
C ASP A 18 7.20 3.84 -11.95
N ALA A 19 6.80 4.21 -10.73
CA ALA A 19 7.23 5.47 -10.12
C ALA A 19 8.69 5.46 -9.65
N GLN A 20 9.37 4.31 -9.55
CA GLN A 20 10.83 4.27 -9.39
C GLN A 20 11.58 4.65 -10.68
N LYS A 21 10.95 4.47 -11.85
CA LYS A 21 11.52 4.87 -13.15
C LYS A 21 11.43 6.38 -13.35
N ASP A 22 10.39 7.01 -12.80
CA ASP A 22 10.25 8.47 -12.69
C ASP A 22 9.93 8.87 -11.24
N PRO A 23 10.96 9.01 -10.37
CA PRO A 23 10.79 9.23 -8.93
C PRO A 23 10.04 10.51 -8.55
N PHE A 24 9.80 11.42 -9.49
CA PHE A 24 9.09 12.67 -9.28
C PHE A 24 7.61 12.60 -9.66
N ASP A 25 7.20 11.60 -10.46
CA ASP A 25 5.81 11.35 -10.79
C ASP A 25 5.18 10.31 -9.85
N LEU A 26 4.58 10.82 -8.78
CA LEU A 26 3.85 9.99 -7.81
C LEU A 26 2.39 9.74 -8.23
N PHE A 27 1.89 10.38 -9.29
CA PHE A 27 0.48 10.35 -9.65
C PHE A 27 0.06 8.94 -10.09
N GLY A 28 0.84 8.32 -10.96
CA GLY A 28 0.58 6.95 -11.44
C GLY A 28 0.50 5.94 -10.29
N ALA A 29 1.46 5.97 -9.37
CA ALA A 29 1.47 5.08 -8.20
C ALA A 29 0.23 5.30 -7.30
N ARG A 30 -0.17 6.55 -7.07
CA ARG A 30 -1.37 6.88 -6.29
C ARG A 30 -2.66 6.39 -6.94
N MET A 31 -2.75 6.49 -8.27
CA MET A 31 -3.90 5.98 -9.02
C MET A 31 -3.99 4.46 -8.97
N MET A 32 -2.87 3.74 -9.06
CA MET A 32 -2.83 2.28 -8.92
C MET A 32 -3.27 1.83 -7.52
N ILE A 33 -2.86 2.54 -6.46
CA ILE A 33 -3.35 2.31 -5.10
C ILE A 33 -4.85 2.57 -5.02
N HIS A 34 -5.32 3.69 -5.57
CA HIS A 34 -6.75 3.99 -5.59
C HIS A 34 -7.55 2.88 -6.28
N GLU A 35 -7.14 2.44 -7.45
CA GLU A 35 -7.79 1.34 -8.20
C GLU A 35 -7.77 0.03 -7.41
N ALA A 36 -6.64 -0.31 -6.80
CA ALA A 36 -6.49 -1.50 -5.98
C ALA A 36 -7.40 -1.51 -4.73
N PHE A 37 -7.87 -0.36 -4.24
CA PHE A 37 -8.68 -0.27 -3.02
C PHE A 37 -10.11 0.28 -3.21
N ASN A 38 -10.45 0.80 -4.38
CA ASN A 38 -11.74 1.46 -4.67
C ASN A 38 -12.96 0.59 -4.31
N SER A 39 -12.85 -0.73 -4.45
CA SER A 39 -13.93 -1.68 -4.17
C SER A 39 -14.01 -2.18 -2.72
N TRP A 40 -13.10 -1.76 -1.85
CA TRP A 40 -12.99 -2.26 -0.47
C TRP A 40 -13.48 -1.27 0.60
N GLY A 41 -13.95 -0.09 0.21
CA GLY A 41 -14.43 0.92 1.16
C GLY A 41 -13.33 1.45 2.09
N VAL A 42 -12.07 1.27 1.70
CA VAL A 42 -10.88 1.72 2.43
C VAL A 42 -10.55 3.14 2.00
N ASP A 43 -10.07 3.96 2.94
CA ASP A 43 -9.56 5.30 2.63
C ASP A 43 -8.25 5.19 1.84
N THR A 44 -8.37 5.29 0.52
CA THR A 44 -7.26 5.18 -0.43
C THR A 44 -6.26 6.33 -0.32
N THR A 45 -6.68 7.49 0.20
CA THR A 45 -5.79 8.63 0.44
C THR A 45 -4.84 8.31 1.57
N TRP A 46 -5.37 7.72 2.64
CA TRP A 46 -4.57 7.26 3.75
C TRP A 46 -3.62 6.13 3.33
N VAL A 47 -4.12 5.11 2.61
CA VAL A 47 -3.27 4.01 2.10
C VAL A 47 -2.13 4.53 1.24
N ALA A 48 -2.42 5.48 0.34
CA ALA A 48 -1.40 6.11 -0.49
C ALA A 48 -0.37 6.89 0.34
N GLY A 49 -0.80 7.57 1.40
CA GLY A 49 0.12 8.26 2.32
C GLY A 49 0.96 7.33 3.19
N PHE A 50 0.52 6.09 3.41
CA PHE A 50 1.29 5.08 4.13
C PHE A 50 2.32 4.38 3.22
N LEU A 51 1.91 4.04 2.00
CA LEU A 51 2.72 3.28 1.04
C LEU A 51 3.69 4.14 0.23
N LEU A 52 3.34 5.41 -0.01
CA LEU A 52 4.13 6.32 -0.84
C LEU A 52 4.59 7.51 -0.01
N PRO A 53 5.75 8.09 -0.32
CA PRO A 53 6.21 9.25 0.39
C PRO A 53 5.34 10.46 -0.01
N VAL A 54 5.21 11.42 0.90
CA VAL A 54 4.47 12.67 0.64
C VAL A 54 5.12 13.46 -0.50
N LYS A 55 6.45 13.35 -0.64
CA LYS A 55 7.26 13.96 -1.70
C LYS A 55 8.25 12.94 -2.23
N ALA A 56 8.64 13.11 -3.49
CA ALA A 56 9.73 12.37 -4.13
C ALA A 56 11.04 12.37 -3.30
N PRO A 57 11.93 11.39 -3.49
CA PRO A 57 11.83 10.26 -4.44
C PRO A 57 11.19 9.01 -3.84
N ILE A 58 10.54 8.19 -4.68
CA ILE A 58 10.24 6.80 -4.33
C ILE A 58 11.53 5.96 -4.41
N THR A 59 11.78 5.18 -3.36
CA THR A 59 12.93 4.28 -3.20
C THR A 59 12.49 2.82 -3.05
N SER A 60 13.44 1.89 -3.08
CA SER A 60 13.20 0.44 -2.87
C SER A 60 12.51 0.12 -1.54
N THR A 61 12.73 0.94 -0.50
CA THR A 61 12.10 0.78 0.82
C THR A 61 10.57 0.81 0.78
N HIS A 62 9.95 1.39 -0.25
CA HIS A 62 8.49 1.39 -0.39
C HIS A 62 7.95 0.04 -0.89
N LEU A 63 8.75 -0.72 -1.63
CA LEU A 63 8.43 -2.10 -1.97
C LEU A 63 8.53 -2.99 -0.72
N ASP A 64 9.53 -2.76 0.13
CA ASP A 64 9.66 -3.47 1.40
C ASP A 64 8.45 -3.20 2.32
N THR A 65 7.99 -1.96 2.39
CA THR A 65 6.75 -1.59 3.12
C THR A 65 5.53 -2.31 2.54
N LEU A 66 5.41 -2.41 1.22
CA LEU A 66 4.32 -3.15 0.57
C LEU A 66 4.37 -4.65 0.92
N ASP A 67 5.56 -5.24 0.95
CA ASP A 67 5.76 -6.65 1.31
C ASP A 67 5.34 -6.91 2.76
N MET A 68 5.75 -6.03 3.69
CA MET A 68 5.32 -6.09 5.09
C MET A 68 3.80 -6.01 5.23
N ILE A 69 3.16 -5.08 4.51
CA ILE A 69 1.70 -4.98 4.53
C ILE A 69 1.05 -6.23 3.95
N THR A 70 1.58 -6.78 2.87
CA THR A 70 1.00 -7.99 2.25
C THR A 70 0.91 -9.13 3.26
N ILE A 71 1.94 -9.32 4.08
CA ILE A 71 1.95 -10.29 5.17
C ILE A 71 0.86 -9.96 6.20
N LEU A 72 0.74 -8.68 6.58
CA LEU A 72 -0.31 -8.20 7.50
C LEU A 72 -1.73 -8.47 6.99
N LEU A 73 -1.96 -8.38 5.67
CA LEU A 73 -3.28 -8.65 5.09
C LEU A 73 -3.67 -10.11 5.08
N ASP A 74 -2.69 -10.97 4.85
CA ASP A 74 -2.92 -12.41 4.88
C ASP A 74 -3.31 -12.86 6.30
N HIS A 75 -2.82 -12.16 7.33
CA HIS A 75 -3.08 -12.48 8.73
C HIS A 75 -4.30 -11.75 9.30
N SER A 76 -4.57 -10.51 8.86
CA SER A 76 -5.62 -9.63 9.38
C SER A 76 -6.22 -8.76 8.28
N PRO A 77 -7.25 -9.23 7.55
CA PRO A 77 -7.94 -8.45 6.53
C PRO A 77 -8.53 -7.12 7.04
N GLU A 78 -8.86 -7.03 8.33
CA GLU A 78 -9.31 -5.83 9.02
C GLU A 78 -8.26 -4.71 9.09
N PHE A 79 -6.98 -5.02 8.82
CA PHE A 79 -5.86 -4.07 8.80
C PHE A 79 -6.18 -2.82 7.97
N TRP A 80 -6.84 -2.97 6.82
CA TRP A 80 -7.16 -1.82 5.97
C TRP A 80 -8.31 -0.94 6.47
N SER A 81 -9.17 -1.49 7.32
CA SER A 81 -10.24 -0.73 7.98
C SER A 81 -9.77 -0.07 9.28
N ALA A 82 -8.57 -0.40 9.74
CA ALA A 82 -8.02 0.07 11.00
C ALA A 82 -7.54 1.53 10.88
N LYS A 83 -7.64 2.27 11.98
CA LYS A 83 -7.08 3.62 12.08
C LYS A 83 -5.55 3.54 12.07
N PRO A 84 -4.84 4.61 11.65
CA PRO A 84 -3.37 4.63 11.60
C PRO A 84 -2.67 4.14 12.88
N ALA A 85 -3.21 4.52 14.05
CA ALA A 85 -2.68 4.09 15.35
C ALA A 85 -2.78 2.57 15.58
N GLN A 86 -3.90 1.96 15.19
CA GLN A 86 -4.13 0.52 15.31
C GLN A 86 -3.21 -0.26 14.37
N MET A 87 -2.89 0.31 13.20
CA MET A 87 -1.97 -0.30 12.25
C MET A 87 -0.53 -0.27 12.73
N CYS A 88 -0.09 0.81 13.37
CA CYS A 88 1.21 0.86 14.05
C CYS A 88 1.32 -0.22 15.13
N GLU A 89 0.24 -0.51 15.86
CA GLU A 89 0.21 -1.60 16.83
C GLU A 89 0.27 -2.97 16.15
N MET A 90 -0.48 -3.19 15.06
CA MET A 90 -0.44 -4.43 14.28
C MET A 90 0.93 -4.69 13.65
N VAL A 91 1.57 -3.66 13.09
CA VAL A 91 2.94 -3.73 12.56
C VAL A 91 3.93 -4.06 13.68
N ARG A 92 3.82 -3.42 14.86
CA ARG A 92 4.65 -3.76 16.04
C ARG A 92 4.49 -5.20 16.49
N LEU A 93 3.28 -5.74 16.45
CA LEU A 93 2.99 -7.12 16.86
C LEU A 93 3.61 -8.15 15.91
N ILE A 94 3.83 -7.78 14.64
CA ILE A 94 4.34 -8.67 13.60
C ILE A 94 5.84 -8.48 13.34
N ALA A 95 6.38 -7.28 13.51
CA ALA A 95 7.80 -6.97 13.34
C ALA A 95 8.67 -7.33 14.56
N GLY A 96 8.21 -8.29 15.39
CA GLY A 96 8.81 -8.69 16.66
C GLY A 96 10.33 -8.89 16.63
#